data_AF-A0A6V8H300-F1
#
_entry.id   AF-A0A6V8H300-F1
#
_cell.length_a   1.000
_cell.length_b   1.000
_cell.length_c   1.000
_cell.angle_alpha   90.00
_cell.angle_beta   90.00
_cell.angle_gamma   90.00
#
_symmetry.space_group_name_H-M   'P 1'
#
loop_
_entity.id
_entity.type
_entity.pdbx_description
1 polymer ?
#
loop_
_entity_poly.entity_id
_entity_poly.type
_entity_poly.pdbx_seq_one_letter_code
_entity_poly.pdbx_strand_id
1 'polypeptide(L)'
;MEPENSSPQTENGSIADSISSLPSVQDQLTDRIDNLAQILTVLGNKNGLNEQRMINLQVQINNITHRLVNIEKHLEVIEEYVKARDAQLEGHDTHLLYLRAGELETIWDKVTSNIELEDIYILHGADVALDMQALNFLDETDQQRYEVAKVGFKNLYGFLFNDENEQKITNAPPEIRKTIDKRANLKFLRAWKWSSETEHLVDMCDEILEKWENKLNWYYPNVQLRQEYEELETLYINKGV
;
A
#
# COMPACT_ATOMS: atom_id res chain seq x y z
N MET A 1 34.41 107.43 -74.46
CA MET A 1 35.36 106.56 -75.18
C MET A 1 34.78 105.17 -75.16
N GLU A 2 34.04 104.82 -76.20
CA GLU A 2 33.83 103.43 -76.63
C GLU A 2 35.02 103.05 -77.53
N PRO A 3 35.39 101.75 -77.72
CA PRO A 3 34.48 100.78 -78.35
C PRO A 3 34.63 99.27 -77.97
N GLU A 4 33.63 98.49 -78.40
CA GLU A 4 33.67 97.08 -78.88
C GLU A 4 34.01 95.95 -77.86
N ASN A 5 33.42 94.76 -77.85
CA ASN A 5 32.72 94.01 -78.90
C ASN A 5 31.96 92.79 -78.32
N SER A 6 30.90 92.38 -79.03
CA SER A 6 30.41 91.00 -79.24
C SER A 6 29.69 90.20 -78.12
N SER A 7 28.38 90.04 -78.30
CA SER A 7 27.66 88.75 -78.12
C SER A 7 27.88 87.86 -79.37
N PRO A 8 27.45 86.57 -79.46
CA PRO A 8 26.97 85.57 -78.48
C PRO A 8 27.67 84.19 -78.63
N GLN A 9 27.41 83.21 -77.76
CA GLN A 9 27.07 81.83 -78.18
C GLN A 9 26.56 80.96 -77.02
N THR A 10 25.38 80.40 -77.25
CA THR A 10 24.69 79.33 -76.52
C THR A 10 25.44 78.01 -76.58
N GLU A 11 25.48 77.27 -75.46
CA GLU A 11 25.33 75.81 -75.51
C GLU A 11 24.67 75.30 -74.22
N ASN A 12 23.52 74.64 -74.43
CA ASN A 12 22.71 73.97 -73.44
C ASN A 12 23.37 72.66 -72.98
N GLY A 13 23.20 72.32 -71.69
CA GLY A 13 23.50 71.00 -71.14
C GLY A 13 23.56 71.04 -69.60
N SER A 14 22.46 71.22 -68.88
CA SER A 14 21.47 70.20 -68.51
C SER A 14 21.84 69.41 -67.24
N ILE A 15 21.04 69.65 -66.18
CA ILE A 15 20.63 68.72 -65.09
C ILE A 15 21.73 68.41 -64.05
N ALA A 16 21.53 68.51 -62.73
CA ALA A 16 20.38 68.79 -61.88
C ALA A 16 20.86 69.34 -60.54
N ASP A 17 20.06 70.26 -60.00
CA ASP A 17 20.11 70.74 -58.63
C ASP A 17 20.12 69.57 -57.62
N SER A 18 21.24 69.45 -56.90
CA SER A 18 21.27 68.77 -55.60
C SER A 18 20.85 69.74 -54.52
N ILE A 19 19.55 70.09 -54.48
CA ILE A 19 18.95 70.70 -53.29
C ILE A 19 18.46 69.54 -52.43
N SER A 20 19.22 69.20 -51.39
CA SER A 20 18.73 68.38 -50.29
C SER A 20 17.60 69.14 -49.60
N SER A 21 16.35 68.81 -49.94
CA SER A 21 15.15 69.32 -49.32
C SER A 21 15.08 68.82 -47.87
N LEU A 22 15.16 69.75 -46.90
CA LEU A 22 14.69 69.46 -45.55
C LEU A 22 13.18 69.20 -45.61
N PRO A 23 12.67 68.11 -45.01
CA PRO A 23 11.23 67.83 -44.98
C PRO A 23 10.48 68.95 -44.25
N SER A 24 9.31 69.32 -44.75
CA SER A 24 8.50 70.39 -44.19
C SER A 24 8.00 69.98 -42.80
N VAL A 25 7.84 70.94 -41.88
CA VAL A 25 7.29 70.71 -40.53
C VAL A 25 5.94 69.98 -40.59
N GLN A 26 5.19 70.18 -41.67
CA GLN A 26 3.89 69.56 -41.90
C GLN A 26 4.00 68.08 -42.28
N ASP A 27 5.06 67.67 -42.98
CA ASP A 27 5.33 66.27 -43.33
C ASP A 27 5.72 65.50 -42.07
N GLN A 28 6.60 66.08 -41.24
CA GLN A 28 6.98 65.50 -39.95
C GLN A 28 5.79 65.37 -38.98
N LEU A 29 4.83 66.29 -39.03
CA LEU A 29 3.60 66.20 -38.22
C LEU A 29 2.71 65.06 -38.70
N THR A 30 2.56 64.90 -40.01
CA THR A 30 1.74 63.85 -40.64
C THR A 30 2.32 62.47 -40.33
N ASP A 31 3.63 62.28 -40.49
CA ASP A 31 4.32 61.03 -40.15
C ASP A 31 4.15 60.66 -38.66
N ARG A 32 4.15 61.65 -37.77
CA ARG A 32 3.92 61.41 -36.33
C ARG A 32 2.48 61.01 -36.04
N ILE A 33 1.51 61.61 -36.73
CA ILE A 33 0.08 61.26 -36.60
C ILE A 33 -0.13 59.82 -37.10
N ASP A 34 0.45 59.45 -38.23
CA ASP A 34 0.34 58.10 -38.79
C ASP A 34 0.99 57.06 -37.88
N ASN A 35 2.17 57.36 -37.32
CA ASN A 35 2.81 56.50 -36.33
C ASN A 35 1.96 56.34 -35.06
N LEU A 36 1.36 57.42 -34.55
CA LEU A 36 0.47 57.35 -33.39
C LEU A 36 -0.80 56.53 -33.71
N ALA A 37 -1.36 56.66 -34.90
CA ALA A 37 -2.51 55.86 -35.33
C ALA A 37 -2.18 54.36 -35.42
N GLN A 38 -0.99 54.02 -35.93
CA GLN A 38 -0.50 52.63 -35.95
C GLN A 38 -0.30 52.08 -34.54
N ILE A 39 0.32 52.86 -33.63
CA ILE A 39 0.51 52.46 -32.23
C ILE A 39 -0.83 52.24 -31.53
N LEU A 40 -1.80 53.14 -31.72
CA LEU A 40 -3.15 52.99 -31.17
C LEU A 40 -3.85 51.74 -31.68
N THR A 41 -3.70 51.41 -32.96
CA THR A 41 -4.24 50.18 -33.56
C THR A 41 -3.63 48.93 -32.95
N VAL A 42 -2.30 48.90 -32.79
CA VAL A 42 -1.58 47.77 -32.16
C VAL A 42 -1.99 47.61 -30.69
N LEU A 43 -2.12 48.72 -29.95
CA LEU A 43 -2.58 48.70 -28.56
C LEU A 43 -4.02 48.20 -28.44
N GLY A 44 -4.93 48.63 -29.32
CA GLY A 44 -6.31 48.14 -29.36
C GLY A 44 -6.38 46.63 -29.60
N ASN A 45 -5.62 46.13 -30.59
CA ASN A 45 -5.55 44.70 -30.88
C ASN A 45 -4.98 43.89 -29.70
N LYS A 46 -3.94 44.41 -29.04
CA LYS A 46 -3.33 43.77 -27.87
C LYS A 46 -4.28 43.76 -26.68
N ASN A 47 -5.07 44.82 -26.49
CA ASN A 47 -6.08 44.89 -25.44
C ASN A 47 -7.19 43.85 -25.67
N GLY A 48 -7.73 43.76 -26.89
CA GLY A 48 -8.73 42.73 -27.23
C GLY A 48 -8.20 41.29 -27.06
N LEU A 49 -6.93 41.04 -27.40
CA LEU A 49 -6.31 39.73 -27.17
C LEU A 49 -6.19 39.41 -25.67
N ASN A 50 -5.87 40.40 -24.83
CA ASN A 50 -5.80 40.23 -23.39
C ASN A 50 -7.17 39.95 -22.78
N GLU A 51 -8.22 40.63 -23.22
CA GLU A 51 -9.61 40.36 -22.80
C GLU A 51 -10.02 38.93 -23.16
N GLN A 52 -9.71 38.46 -24.37
CA GLN A 52 -10.00 37.09 -24.78
C GLN A 52 -9.24 36.05 -23.95
N ARG A 53 -7.97 36.31 -23.62
CA ARG A 53 -7.18 35.45 -22.72
C ARG A 53 -7.78 35.40 -21.32
N MET A 54 -8.23 36.53 -20.79
CA MET A 54 -8.87 36.61 -19.48
C MET A 54 -10.16 35.79 -19.43
N ILE A 55 -10.99 35.87 -20.47
CA ILE A 55 -12.21 35.05 -20.58
C ILE A 55 -11.87 33.56 -20.62
N ASN A 56 -10.87 33.16 -21.42
CA ASN A 56 -10.45 31.76 -21.50
C ASN A 56 -9.94 31.24 -20.15
N LEU A 57 -9.08 32.01 -19.47
CA LEU A 57 -8.58 31.67 -18.14
C LEU A 57 -9.73 31.54 -17.13
N GLN A 58 -10.73 32.42 -17.17
CA GLN A 58 -11.89 32.33 -16.29
C GLN A 58 -12.68 31.03 -16.51
N VAL A 59 -12.87 30.62 -17.76
CA VAL A 59 -13.53 29.35 -18.09
C VAL A 59 -12.73 28.16 -17.56
N GLN A 60 -11.40 28.18 -17.72
CA GLN A 60 -10.53 27.13 -17.18
C GLN A 60 -10.58 27.07 -15.65
N ILE A 61 -10.54 28.21 -14.96
CA ILE A 61 -10.66 28.31 -13.50
C ILE A 61 -11.98 27.72 -13.04
N ASN A 62 -13.10 28.04 -13.71
CA ASN A 62 -14.41 27.52 -13.36
C ASN A 62 -14.47 25.99 -13.54
N ASN A 63 -13.88 25.46 -14.61
CA ASN A 63 -13.82 24.01 -14.85
C ASN A 63 -12.96 23.30 -13.77
N ILE A 64 -11.78 23.84 -13.47
CA ILE A 64 -10.91 23.32 -12.40
C ILE A 64 -11.65 23.33 -11.06
N THR A 65 -12.34 24.42 -10.74
CA THR A 65 -13.13 24.55 -9.50
C THR A 65 -14.21 23.49 -9.42
N HIS A 66 -14.96 23.27 -10.51
CA HIS A 66 -15.98 22.22 -10.55
C HIS A 66 -15.38 20.82 -10.39
N ARG A 67 -14.23 20.54 -11.02
CA ARG A 67 -13.52 19.27 -10.85
C ARG A 67 -13.04 19.06 -9.43
N LEU A 68 -12.53 20.10 -8.76
CA LEU A 68 -12.09 20.04 -7.36
C LEU A 68 -13.25 19.68 -6.44
N VAL A 69 -14.40 20.34 -6.57
CA VAL A 69 -15.61 20.03 -5.78
C VAL A 69 -16.04 18.57 -5.99
N ASN A 70 -15.97 18.07 -7.23
CA ASN A 70 -16.31 16.67 -7.49
C ASN A 70 -15.29 15.70 -6.85
N ILE A 71 -13.99 16.02 -6.90
CA ILE A 71 -12.94 15.22 -6.26
C ILE A 71 -13.13 15.19 -4.74
N GLU A 72 -13.42 16.32 -4.11
CA GLU A 72 -13.68 16.40 -2.66
C GLU A 72 -14.85 15.50 -2.26
N LYS A 73 -15.96 15.56 -3.01
CA LYS A 73 -17.11 14.67 -2.77
C LYS A 73 -16.76 13.18 -2.95
N HIS A 74 -15.95 12.85 -3.95
CA HIS A 74 -15.49 11.47 -4.15
C HIS A 74 -14.58 11.00 -3.00
N LEU A 75 -13.71 11.86 -2.47
CA LEU A 75 -12.85 11.54 -1.34
C LEU A 75 -13.66 11.24 -0.08
N GLU A 76 -14.70 12.03 0.21
CA GLU A 76 -15.60 11.80 1.35
C GLU A 76 -16.27 10.42 1.28
N VAL A 77 -16.79 10.05 0.10
CA VAL A 77 -17.40 8.73 -0.13
C VAL A 77 -16.38 7.59 0.05
N ILE A 78 -15.15 7.78 -0.43
CA ILE A 78 -14.07 6.79 -0.25
C ILE A 78 -13.73 6.64 1.23
N GLU A 79 -13.66 7.73 1.98
CA GLU A 79 -13.37 7.70 3.42
C GLU A 79 -14.45 6.94 4.22
N GLU A 80 -15.73 7.17 3.92
CA GLU A 80 -16.82 6.40 4.52
C GLU A 80 -16.74 4.91 4.17
N TYR A 81 -16.44 4.59 2.91
CA TYR A 81 -16.28 3.20 2.47
C TYR A 81 -15.10 2.49 3.16
N VAL A 82 -13.97 3.19 3.33
CA VAL A 82 -12.81 2.68 4.05
C VAL A 82 -13.17 2.41 5.52
N LYS A 83 -13.77 3.38 6.22
CA LYS A 83 -14.21 3.20 7.61
C LYS A 83 -15.18 2.03 7.78
N ALA A 84 -16.16 1.91 6.89
CA ALA A 84 -17.11 0.80 6.93
C ALA A 84 -16.42 -0.57 6.72
N ARG A 85 -15.44 -0.62 5.81
CA ARG A 85 -14.66 -1.83 5.56
C ARG A 85 -13.76 -2.20 6.74
N ASP A 86 -13.10 -1.23 7.36
CA ASP A 86 -12.24 -1.45 8.52
C ASP A 86 -13.06 -1.99 9.71
N ALA A 87 -14.24 -1.42 9.97
CA ALA A 87 -15.14 -1.93 11.01
C ALA A 87 -15.64 -3.36 10.72
N GLN A 88 -15.86 -3.70 9.43
CA GLN A 88 -16.20 -5.07 9.04
C GLN A 88 -15.04 -6.04 9.25
N LEU A 89 -13.80 -5.62 8.95
CA LEU A 89 -12.60 -6.42 9.18
C LEU A 89 -12.37 -6.64 10.68
N GLU A 90 -12.48 -5.60 11.50
CA GLU A 90 -12.38 -5.70 12.97
C GLU A 90 -13.43 -6.64 13.55
N GLY A 91 -14.68 -6.54 13.08
CA GLY A 91 -15.76 -7.45 13.48
C GLY A 91 -15.51 -8.90 13.04
N HIS A 92 -14.97 -9.11 11.84
CA HIS A 92 -14.60 -10.43 11.34
C HIS A 92 -13.44 -11.04 12.13
N ASP A 93 -12.40 -10.25 12.43
CA ASP A 93 -11.24 -10.68 13.21
C ASP A 93 -11.68 -11.07 14.63
N THR A 94 -12.56 -10.27 15.24
CA THR A 94 -13.15 -10.60 16.56
C THR A 94 -13.93 -11.91 16.53
N HIS A 95 -14.73 -12.14 15.48
CA HIS A 95 -15.47 -13.39 15.33
C HIS A 95 -14.53 -14.60 15.18
N LEU A 96 -13.45 -14.45 14.43
CA LEU A 96 -12.44 -15.47 14.26
C LEU A 96 -11.76 -15.81 15.59
N LEU A 97 -11.39 -14.81 16.40
CA LEU A 97 -10.79 -15.03 17.72
C LEU A 97 -11.74 -15.79 18.66
N TYR A 98 -13.04 -15.44 18.67
CA TYR A 98 -14.03 -16.19 19.44
C TYR A 98 -14.22 -17.63 18.97
N LEU A 99 -14.15 -17.87 17.66
CA LEU A 99 -14.24 -19.20 17.09
C LEU A 99 -13.05 -20.06 17.53
N ARG A 100 -11.82 -19.51 17.44
CA ARG A 100 -10.60 -20.20 17.88
C ARG A 100 -10.61 -20.50 19.38
N ALA A 101 -11.02 -19.54 20.20
CA ALA A 101 -11.27 -19.76 21.62
C ALA A 101 -12.25 -20.94 21.87
N GLY A 102 -13.36 -20.99 21.15
CA GLY A 102 -14.34 -22.08 21.27
C GLY A 102 -13.78 -23.45 20.89
N GLU A 103 -12.85 -23.53 19.94
CA GLU A 103 -12.16 -24.78 19.63
C GLU A 103 -11.25 -25.23 20.78
N LEU A 104 -10.49 -24.31 21.39
CA LEU A 104 -9.66 -24.60 22.56
C LEU A 104 -10.50 -25.08 23.75
N GLU A 105 -11.63 -24.43 24.00
CA GLU A 105 -12.60 -24.84 25.04
C GLU A 105 -13.13 -26.27 24.76
N THR A 106 -13.44 -26.58 23.51
CA THR A 106 -13.88 -27.93 23.11
C THR A 106 -12.79 -28.98 23.34
N ILE A 107 -11.51 -28.66 23.12
CA ILE A 107 -10.40 -29.57 23.44
C ILE A 107 -10.34 -29.83 24.95
N TRP A 108 -10.50 -28.79 25.76
CA TRP A 108 -10.54 -28.93 27.21
C TRP A 108 -11.68 -29.87 27.66
N ASP A 109 -12.91 -29.68 27.16
CA ASP A 109 -14.07 -30.53 27.50
C ASP A 109 -13.79 -32.00 27.20
N LYS A 110 -13.19 -32.28 26.04
CA LYS A 110 -12.92 -33.66 25.60
C LYS A 110 -11.83 -34.32 26.45
N VAL A 111 -10.73 -33.62 26.72
CA VAL A 111 -9.63 -34.14 27.55
C VAL A 111 -10.11 -34.38 28.98
N THR A 112 -10.86 -33.44 29.57
CA THR A 112 -11.37 -33.59 30.94
C THR A 112 -12.44 -34.66 31.07
N SER A 113 -13.13 -34.98 29.98
CA SER A 113 -14.08 -36.10 29.90
C SER A 113 -13.40 -37.47 29.71
N ASN A 114 -12.06 -37.54 29.74
CA ASN A 114 -11.25 -38.74 29.49
C ASN A 114 -11.57 -39.41 28.15
N ILE A 115 -11.89 -38.61 27.13
CA ILE A 115 -12.02 -39.11 25.76
C ILE A 115 -10.61 -39.51 25.27
N GLU A 116 -10.52 -40.65 24.59
CA GLU A 116 -9.28 -41.10 23.97
C GLU A 116 -8.76 -40.04 23.01
N LEU A 117 -7.45 -39.78 22.98
CA LEU A 117 -6.85 -38.71 22.18
C LEU A 117 -7.21 -38.85 20.70
N GLU A 118 -7.34 -40.08 20.23
CA GLU A 118 -7.72 -40.44 18.86
C GLU A 118 -9.14 -40.00 18.48
N ASP A 119 -10.01 -39.71 19.45
CA ASP A 119 -11.39 -39.24 19.25
C ASP A 119 -11.52 -37.71 19.46
N ILE A 120 -10.42 -37.03 19.83
CA ILE A 120 -10.38 -35.59 20.03
C ILE A 120 -10.07 -34.89 18.70
N TYR A 121 -11.10 -34.24 18.14
CA TYR A 121 -10.95 -33.50 16.89
C TYR A 121 -11.13 -31.98 17.02
N ILE A 122 -10.24 -31.21 16.37
CA ILE A 122 -10.45 -29.81 15.94
C ILE A 122 -11.11 -29.77 14.56
N LEU A 123 -11.86 -28.71 14.28
CA LEU A 123 -12.54 -28.52 13.01
C LEU A 123 -11.65 -27.74 12.03
N HIS A 124 -11.01 -26.68 12.52
CA HIS A 124 -10.10 -25.86 11.76
C HIS A 124 -8.67 -26.30 12.04
N GLY A 125 -7.78 -26.16 11.05
CA GLY A 125 -6.37 -26.46 11.24
C GLY A 125 -5.79 -25.70 12.42
N ALA A 126 -4.81 -26.29 13.10
CA ALA A 126 -4.07 -25.65 14.16
C ALA A 126 -3.30 -24.44 13.62
N ASP A 127 -3.38 -23.32 14.35
CA ASP A 127 -2.61 -22.10 14.13
C ASP A 127 -2.25 -21.51 15.49
N VAL A 128 -1.05 -21.84 15.98
CA VAL A 128 -0.60 -21.48 17.33
C VAL A 128 -0.54 -19.97 17.52
N ALA A 129 -0.24 -19.21 16.46
CA ALA A 129 -0.15 -17.75 16.54
C ALA A 129 -1.53 -17.13 16.71
N LEU A 130 -2.52 -17.61 15.94
CA LEU A 130 -3.89 -17.15 16.06
C LEU A 130 -4.53 -17.59 17.39
N ASP A 131 -4.21 -18.78 17.88
CA ASP A 131 -4.70 -19.25 19.17
C ASP A 131 -4.13 -18.46 20.36
N MET A 132 -2.86 -18.05 20.30
CA MET A 132 -2.30 -17.12 21.29
C MET A 132 -3.00 -15.76 21.23
N GLN A 133 -3.33 -15.24 20.04
CA GLN A 133 -4.11 -14.01 19.92
C GLN A 133 -5.51 -14.15 20.51
N ALA A 134 -6.16 -15.29 20.30
CA ALA A 134 -7.48 -15.58 20.88
C ALA A 134 -7.42 -15.61 22.42
N LEU A 135 -6.36 -16.18 23.00
CA LEU A 135 -6.15 -16.16 24.45
C LEU A 135 -5.91 -14.75 24.99
N ASN A 136 -5.04 -13.96 24.36
CA ASN A 136 -4.82 -12.56 24.76
C ASN A 136 -6.11 -11.73 24.69
N PHE A 137 -6.89 -11.92 23.62
CA PHE A 137 -8.19 -11.29 23.48
C PHE A 137 -9.17 -11.68 24.60
N LEU A 138 -9.20 -12.96 24.99
CA LEU A 138 -10.05 -13.42 26.11
C LEU A 138 -9.57 -12.91 27.47
N ASP A 139 -8.26 -12.78 27.71
CA ASP A 139 -7.74 -12.22 28.96
C ASP A 139 -8.24 -10.77 29.19
N GLU A 140 -8.46 -10.03 28.11
CA GLU A 140 -9.02 -8.68 28.16
C GLU A 140 -10.56 -8.62 28.22
N THR A 141 -11.25 -9.66 27.74
CA THR A 141 -12.71 -9.60 27.47
C THR A 141 -13.56 -10.57 28.28
N ASP A 142 -13.07 -11.77 28.59
CA ASP A 142 -13.79 -12.83 29.30
C ASP A 142 -12.82 -13.79 30.03
N GLN A 143 -12.54 -13.48 31.30
CA GLN A 143 -11.62 -14.26 32.14
C GLN A 143 -12.04 -15.72 32.32
N GLN A 144 -13.35 -16.00 32.36
CA GLN A 144 -13.82 -17.37 32.61
C GLN A 144 -13.49 -18.25 31.41
N ARG A 145 -13.75 -17.75 30.20
CA ARG A 145 -13.39 -18.45 28.97
C ARG A 145 -11.89 -18.53 28.78
N TYR A 146 -11.15 -17.48 29.15
CA TYR A 146 -9.69 -17.48 29.12
C TYR A 146 -9.09 -18.66 29.90
N GLU A 147 -9.50 -18.88 31.15
CA GLU A 147 -8.95 -19.97 31.97
C GLU A 147 -9.23 -21.36 31.36
N VAL A 148 -10.39 -21.55 30.74
CA VAL A 148 -10.75 -22.81 30.08
C VAL A 148 -9.93 -22.99 28.80
N ALA A 149 -9.93 -21.99 27.92
CA ALA A 149 -9.21 -22.02 26.64
C ALA A 149 -7.69 -22.18 26.85
N LYS A 150 -7.13 -21.59 27.92
CA LYS A 150 -5.73 -21.73 28.30
C LYS A 150 -5.32 -23.18 28.58
N VAL A 151 -6.20 -23.96 29.22
CA VAL A 151 -5.96 -25.39 29.42
C VAL A 151 -6.13 -26.15 28.10
N GLY A 152 -7.11 -25.78 27.28
CA GLY A 152 -7.26 -26.28 25.90
C GLY A 152 -5.98 -26.13 25.07
N PHE A 153 -5.40 -24.93 25.07
CA PHE A 153 -4.14 -24.61 24.39
C PHE A 153 -2.98 -25.50 24.84
N LYS A 154 -2.85 -25.70 26.15
CA LYS A 154 -1.83 -26.61 26.70
C LYS A 154 -1.97 -28.02 26.17
N ASN A 155 -3.19 -28.54 26.07
CA ASN A 155 -3.44 -29.89 25.57
C ASN A 155 -3.21 -30.00 24.06
N LEU A 156 -3.62 -28.97 23.30
CA LEU A 156 -3.47 -28.93 21.85
C LEU A 156 -1.99 -28.87 21.43
N TYR A 157 -1.22 -27.97 22.04
CA TYR A 157 0.15 -27.68 21.61
C TYR A 157 1.24 -28.27 22.49
N GLY A 158 0.92 -28.64 23.74
CA GLY A 158 1.90 -29.11 24.73
C GLY A 158 2.63 -28.00 25.49
N PHE A 159 2.31 -26.72 25.22
CA PHE A 159 2.94 -25.56 25.85
C PHE A 159 1.99 -24.91 26.87
N LEU A 160 2.53 -24.52 28.03
CA LEU A 160 1.79 -23.64 28.94
C LEU A 160 1.69 -22.25 28.31
N PHE A 161 0.49 -21.66 28.26
CA PHE A 161 0.35 -20.27 27.86
C PHE A 161 0.79 -19.34 29.01
N ASN A 162 1.95 -18.71 28.83
CA ASN A 162 2.57 -17.74 29.73
C ASN A 162 3.52 -16.84 28.92
N ASP A 163 3.94 -15.72 29.49
CA ASP A 163 4.78 -14.72 28.82
C ASP A 163 6.07 -15.32 28.22
N GLU A 164 6.71 -16.27 28.91
CA GLU A 164 7.94 -16.92 28.44
C GLU A 164 7.68 -17.72 27.15
N ASN A 165 6.68 -18.60 27.15
CA ASN A 165 6.37 -19.43 25.99
C ASN A 165 5.75 -18.63 24.86
N GLU A 166 4.92 -17.63 25.15
CA GLU A 166 4.36 -16.74 24.16
C GLU A 166 5.49 -15.99 23.41
N GLN A 167 6.42 -15.38 24.14
CA GLN A 167 7.58 -14.72 23.53
C GLN A 167 8.46 -15.72 22.78
N LYS A 168 8.69 -16.90 23.34
CA LYS A 168 9.51 -17.96 22.72
C LYS A 168 8.92 -18.40 21.38
N ILE A 169 7.62 -18.69 21.32
CA ILE A 169 6.93 -19.15 20.11
C ILE A 169 6.80 -18.01 19.09
N THR A 170 6.46 -16.81 19.54
CA THR A 170 6.33 -15.62 18.68
C THR A 170 7.65 -15.30 17.98
N ASN A 171 8.77 -15.39 18.68
CA ASN A 171 10.10 -15.12 18.14
C ASN A 171 10.76 -16.33 17.45
N ALA A 172 10.11 -17.49 17.45
CA ALA A 172 10.65 -18.69 16.83
C ALA A 172 10.82 -18.52 15.29
N PRO A 173 11.71 -19.29 14.65
CA PRO A 173 11.70 -19.39 13.20
C PRO A 173 10.33 -19.85 12.66
N PRO A 174 9.91 -19.40 11.47
CA PRO A 174 8.65 -19.84 10.86
C PRO A 174 8.51 -21.36 10.76
N GLU A 175 9.61 -22.06 10.48
CA GLU A 175 9.69 -23.51 10.39
C GLU A 175 9.26 -24.16 11.71
N ILE A 176 9.69 -23.62 12.86
CA ILE A 176 9.29 -24.12 14.19
C ILE A 176 7.80 -23.91 14.43
N ARG A 177 7.26 -22.70 14.17
CA ARG A 177 5.82 -22.45 14.36
C ARG A 177 4.98 -23.38 13.50
N LYS A 178 5.36 -23.57 12.24
CA LYS A 178 4.67 -24.52 11.35
C LYS A 178 4.80 -25.97 11.81
N THR A 179 5.94 -26.37 12.39
CA THR A 179 6.08 -27.69 13.01
C THR A 179 5.13 -27.86 14.19
N ILE A 180 4.96 -26.84 15.04
CA ILE A 180 3.97 -26.84 16.13
C ILE A 180 2.56 -27.07 15.57
N ASP A 181 2.19 -26.31 14.53
CA ASP A 181 0.87 -26.42 13.89
C ASP A 181 0.66 -27.80 13.25
N LYS A 182 1.65 -28.32 12.51
CA LYS A 182 1.58 -29.65 11.88
C LYS A 182 1.42 -30.75 12.92
N ARG A 183 2.20 -30.68 14.01
CA ARG A 183 2.10 -31.64 15.11
C ARG A 183 0.70 -31.66 15.70
N ALA A 184 0.13 -30.49 15.98
CA ALA A 184 -1.24 -30.39 16.49
C ALA A 184 -2.27 -30.91 15.47
N ASN A 185 -2.10 -30.61 14.18
CA ASN A 185 -2.96 -31.15 13.12
C ASN A 185 -2.89 -32.68 13.03
N LEU A 186 -1.69 -33.28 13.09
CA LEU A 186 -1.52 -34.73 13.03
C LEU A 186 -2.22 -35.44 14.21
N LYS A 187 -2.23 -34.80 15.38
CA LYS A 187 -2.85 -35.34 16.59
C LYS A 187 -4.36 -35.11 16.66
N PHE A 188 -4.84 -33.95 16.22
CA PHE A 188 -6.20 -33.50 16.52
C PHE A 188 -7.02 -33.11 15.30
N LEU A 189 -6.46 -32.89 14.11
CA LEU A 189 -7.28 -32.53 12.96
C LEU A 189 -7.93 -33.79 12.37
N ARG A 190 -9.26 -33.79 12.26
CA ARG A 190 -10.05 -34.96 11.84
C ARG A 190 -9.63 -35.60 10.51
N ALA A 191 -9.04 -34.82 9.61
CA ALA A 191 -8.53 -35.30 8.34
C ALA A 191 -7.41 -36.36 8.52
N TRP A 192 -6.69 -36.31 9.63
CA TRP A 192 -5.58 -37.20 9.96
C TRP A 192 -6.06 -38.35 10.83
N LYS A 193 -6.32 -39.50 10.20
CA LYS A 193 -6.55 -40.74 10.95
C LYS A 193 -5.23 -41.20 11.57
N TRP A 194 -5.30 -41.69 12.80
CA TRP A 194 -4.13 -42.25 13.47
C TRP A 194 -3.63 -43.49 12.71
N SER A 195 -2.34 -43.52 12.39
CA SER A 195 -1.66 -44.61 11.70
C SER A 195 -0.15 -44.57 12.02
N SER A 196 0.58 -45.63 11.71
CA SER A 196 2.03 -45.69 11.90
C SER A 196 2.78 -44.56 11.19
N GLU A 197 2.29 -44.11 10.03
CA GLU A 197 2.87 -42.97 9.33
C GLU A 197 2.50 -41.63 9.98
N THR A 198 1.33 -41.52 10.64
CA THR A 198 0.96 -40.30 11.39
C THR A 198 1.83 -40.21 12.63
N GLU A 199 2.01 -41.34 13.33
CA GLU A 199 2.90 -41.48 14.47
C GLU A 199 4.34 -41.10 14.08
N HIS A 200 4.86 -41.62 12.97
CA HIS A 200 6.19 -41.24 12.48
C HIS A 200 6.32 -39.73 12.18
N LEU A 201 5.30 -39.10 11.58
CA LEU A 201 5.33 -37.65 11.34
C LEU A 201 5.26 -36.84 12.65
N VAL A 202 4.54 -37.34 13.64
CA VAL A 202 4.51 -36.77 14.99
C VAL A 202 5.90 -36.87 15.62
N ASP A 203 6.56 -38.03 15.54
CA ASP A 203 7.91 -38.23 16.06
C ASP A 203 8.91 -37.27 15.41
N MET A 204 8.84 -37.09 14.08
CA MET A 204 9.67 -36.09 13.38
C MET A 204 9.41 -34.67 13.86
N CYS A 205 8.15 -34.31 14.12
CA CYS A 205 7.83 -33.01 14.71
C CYS A 205 8.42 -32.89 16.11
N ASP A 206 8.25 -33.91 16.96
CA ASP A 206 8.76 -33.93 18.33
C ASP A 206 10.30 -33.81 18.33
N GLU A 207 11.03 -34.48 17.43
CA GLU A 207 12.48 -34.33 17.29
C GLU A 207 12.95 -32.91 16.94
N ILE A 208 12.28 -32.26 15.98
CA ILE A 208 12.58 -30.86 15.59
C ILE A 208 12.33 -29.93 16.78
N LEU A 209 11.21 -30.10 17.47
CA LEU A 209 10.84 -29.29 18.62
C LEU A 209 11.82 -29.51 19.78
N GLU A 210 12.17 -30.76 20.11
CA GLU A 210 13.14 -31.08 21.16
C GLU A 210 14.51 -30.44 20.88
N LYS A 211 15.02 -30.51 19.64
CA LYS A 211 16.28 -29.85 19.26
C LYS A 211 16.21 -28.34 19.44
N TRP A 212 15.07 -27.73 19.12
CA TRP A 212 14.83 -26.30 19.31
C TRP A 212 14.71 -25.92 20.80
N GLU A 213 14.08 -26.76 21.61
CA GLU A 213 13.91 -26.52 23.04
C GLU A 213 15.18 -26.76 23.85
N ASN A 214 16.10 -27.58 23.32
CA ASN A 214 17.27 -28.04 24.05
C ASN A 214 18.21 -26.87 24.40
N LYS A 215 18.11 -26.39 25.64
CA LYS A 215 18.96 -25.32 26.20
C LYS A 215 20.46 -25.65 26.22
N LEU A 216 20.85 -26.92 26.08
CA LEU A 216 22.26 -27.34 25.96
C LEU A 216 22.81 -27.20 24.54
N ASN A 217 21.93 -27.17 23.54
CA ASN A 217 22.28 -26.92 22.15
C ASN A 217 22.17 -25.40 21.92
N TRP A 218 23.23 -24.66 22.24
CA TRP A 218 23.28 -23.19 22.17
C TRP A 218 22.88 -22.60 20.79
N TYR A 219 22.77 -23.45 19.76
CA TYR A 219 22.38 -23.06 18.42
C TYR A 219 21.78 -24.27 17.68
N TYR A 220 20.49 -24.23 17.35
CA TYR A 220 19.90 -25.11 16.33
C TYR A 220 20.18 -24.46 14.96
N PRO A 221 21.10 -25.01 14.14
CA PRO A 221 21.53 -24.31 12.94
C PRO A 221 20.40 -24.13 11.94
N ASN A 222 20.16 -22.90 11.47
CA ASN A 222 19.09 -22.58 10.53
C ASN A 222 19.10 -23.46 9.26
N VAL A 223 20.28 -23.84 8.76
CA VAL A 223 20.40 -24.72 7.58
C VAL A 223 19.86 -26.12 7.89
N GLN A 224 20.20 -26.65 9.06
CA GLN A 224 19.74 -27.97 9.50
C GLN A 224 18.24 -27.96 9.79
N LEU A 225 17.75 -26.93 10.50
CA LEU A 225 16.31 -26.74 10.75
C LEU A 225 15.52 -26.73 9.45
N ARG A 226 15.97 -25.97 8.44
CA ARG A 226 15.28 -25.93 7.14
C ARG A 226 15.27 -27.27 6.45
N GLN A 227 16.40 -27.98 6.44
CA GLN A 227 16.48 -29.29 5.81
C GLN A 227 15.53 -30.31 6.48
N GLU A 228 15.55 -30.38 7.81
CA GLU A 228 14.66 -31.28 8.57
C GLU A 228 13.18 -30.89 8.40
N TYR A 229 12.89 -29.59 8.37
CA TYR A 229 11.54 -29.09 8.09
C TYR A 229 11.07 -29.40 6.65
N GLU A 230 11.93 -29.27 5.64
CA GLU A 230 11.58 -29.58 4.24
C GLU A 230 11.27 -31.07 4.04
N GLU A 231 12.00 -31.94 4.73
CA GLU A 231 11.72 -33.38 4.76
C GLU A 231 10.34 -33.67 5.39
N LEU A 232 10.08 -33.09 6.56
CA LEU A 232 8.78 -33.16 7.22
C LEU A 232 7.65 -32.63 6.32
N GLU A 233 7.83 -31.46 5.71
CA GLU A 233 6.84 -30.83 4.83
C GLU A 233 6.52 -31.72 3.64
N THR A 234 7.54 -32.30 3.01
CA THR A 234 7.37 -33.18 1.85
C THR A 234 6.53 -34.41 2.21
N LEU A 235 6.84 -35.07 3.32
CA LEU A 235 6.10 -36.24 3.78
C LEU A 235 4.68 -35.87 4.23
N TYR A 236 4.53 -34.75 4.91
CA TYR A 236 3.23 -34.22 5.35
C TYR A 236 2.32 -33.94 4.15
N ILE A 237 2.79 -33.24 3.12
CA ILE A 237 2.00 -32.96 1.91
C ILE A 237 1.61 -34.26 1.19
N ASN A 238 2.56 -35.18 1.03
CA ASN A 238 2.29 -36.44 0.31
C ASN A 238 1.25 -37.33 0.99
N LYS A 239 1.04 -37.18 2.30
CA LYS A 239 0.03 -37.91 3.06
C LYS A 239 -1.30 -37.16 3.20
N GLY A 240 -1.26 -35.82 3.19
CA GLY A 240 -2.44 -34.96 3.29
C GLY A 240 -3.32 -34.88 2.02
N VAL A 241 -2.99 -35.66 0.98
CA VAL A 241 -3.72 -35.76 -0.31
C VAL A 241 -4.48 -37.08 -0.39
#